data_AF-A0A3D1LEW3-F1
#
_entry.id   AF-A0A3D1LEW3-F1
#
_cell.length_a   1.000
_cell.length_b   1.000
_cell.length_c   1.000
_cell.angle_alpha   90.00
_cell.angle_beta   90.00
_cell.angle_gamma   90.00
#
_symmetry.space_group_name_H-M   'P 1'
#
loop_
_entity.id
_entity.type
_entity.pdbx_description
1 polymer ?
#
loop_
_entity_poly.entity_id
_entity_poly.type
_entity_poly.pdbx_seq_one_letter_code
_entity_poly.pdbx_strand_id
1 'polypeptide(L)'
;AGRIDDEVQTILMQAYDKCTELLKAHDAQLDAVAAYLMAHNNMGRAQFEAVMEGKPVPDADVLPITSVEAIEEEPHPSEEE
;
A
#
# COMPACT_ATOMS: atom_id res chain seq x y z
N ALA A 1 2.88 29.89 -18.79
CA ALA A 1 2.88 28.55 -18.18
C ALA A 1 3.68 28.63 -16.87
N GLY A 2 3.21 28.06 -15.76
CA GLY A 2 3.96 28.11 -14.48
C GLY A 2 3.08 27.97 -13.24
N ARG A 3 2.07 28.84 -13.07
CA ARG A 3 1.28 28.88 -11.82
C ARG A 3 0.44 27.62 -11.53
N ILE A 4 0.00 26.88 -12.56
CA ILE A 4 -0.77 25.64 -12.39
C ILE A 4 0.17 24.49 -12.01
N ASP A 5 1.35 24.40 -12.63
CA ASP A 5 2.36 23.38 -12.30
C ASP A 5 2.86 23.55 -10.85
N ASP A 6 3.03 24.79 -10.39
CA ASP A 6 3.42 25.09 -9.00
C ASP A 6 2.37 24.60 -7.98
N GLU A 7 1.08 24.76 -8.29
CA GLU A 7 -0.03 24.33 -7.43
C GLU A 7 -0.16 22.79 -7.41
N VAL A 8 -0.06 22.14 -8.57
CA VAL A 8 -0.07 20.69 -8.69
C VAL A 8 1.10 20.07 -7.92
N GLN A 9 2.31 20.61 -8.06
CA GLN A 9 3.48 20.17 -7.32
C GLN A 9 3.28 20.31 -5.80
N THR A 10 2.68 21.42 -5.36
CA THR A 10 2.40 21.66 -3.94
C THR A 10 1.43 20.63 -3.37
N ILE A 11 0.33 20.33 -4.09
CA ILE A 11 -0.66 19.32 -3.67
C ILE A 11 -0.01 17.94 -3.58
N LEU A 12 0.78 17.55 -4.59
CA LEU A 12 1.49 16.28 -4.63
C LEU A 12 2.45 16.14 -3.44
N MET A 13 3.23 17.18 -3.17
CA MET A 13 4.19 17.16 -2.06
C MET A 13 3.50 17.07 -0.71
N GLN A 14 2.40 17.81 -0.50
CA GLN A 14 1.60 17.72 0.73
C GLN A 14 0.97 16.33 0.92
N ALA A 15 0.46 15.72 -0.15
CA ALA A 15 -0.08 14.37 -0.09
C ALA A 15 1.00 13.34 0.24
N TYR A 16 2.17 13.46 -0.39
CA TYR A 16 3.32 12.60 -0.12
C TYR A 16 3.81 12.72 1.33
N ASP A 17 3.95 13.94 1.82
CA ASP A 17 4.38 14.21 3.20
C ASP A 17 3.38 13.60 4.19
N LYS A 18 2.08 13.82 3.98
CA LYS A 18 1.03 13.25 4.82
C LYS A 18 1.06 11.71 4.82
N CYS A 19 1.25 11.09 3.67
CA CYS A 19 1.38 9.64 3.57
C CYS A 19 2.63 9.15 4.30
N THR A 20 3.75 9.85 4.14
CA THR A 20 5.02 9.52 4.79
C THR A 20 4.92 9.64 6.31
N GLU A 21 4.28 10.69 6.82
CA GLU A 21 4.00 10.87 8.25
C GLU A 21 3.12 9.74 8.78
N LEU A 22 2.04 9.38 8.06
CA LEU A 22 1.16 8.30 8.46
C LEU A 22 1.90 6.95 8.51
N LEU A 23 2.70 6.64 7.50
CA LEU A 23 3.50 5.41 7.47
C LEU A 23 4.52 5.38 8.61
N LYS A 24 5.25 6.48 8.84
CA LYS A 24 6.22 6.59 9.95
C LYS A 24 5.56 6.49 11.33
N ALA A 25 4.36 7.02 11.50
CA ALA A 25 3.61 6.91 12.75
C ALA A 25 3.21 5.46 13.07
N HIS A 26 3.11 4.61 12.03
CA HIS A 26 2.71 3.21 12.13
C HIS A 26 3.84 2.23 11.75
N ASP A 27 5.10 2.66 11.84
CA ASP A 27 6.28 1.92 11.38
C ASP A 27 6.37 0.52 12.03
N ALA A 28 6.19 0.45 13.34
CA ALA A 28 6.21 -0.82 14.08
C ALA A 28 5.08 -1.77 13.69
N GLN A 29 3.89 -1.23 13.36
CA GLN A 29 2.77 -2.03 12.87
C GLN A 29 3.04 -2.52 11.45
N LEU A 30 3.66 -1.70 10.60
CA LEU A 30 4.05 -2.10 9.24
C LEU A 30 5.11 -3.22 9.26
N ASP A 31 6.07 -3.15 10.18
CA ASP A 31 7.04 -4.23 10.41
C ASP A 31 6.35 -5.54 10.82
N ALA A 32 5.37 -5.46 11.70
CA ALA A 32 4.59 -6.63 12.12
C ALA A 32 3.72 -7.18 10.96
N VAL A 33 3.15 -6.32 10.13
CA VAL A 33 2.41 -6.72 8.92
C VAL A 33 3.34 -7.42 7.94
N ALA A 34 4.53 -6.87 7.70
CA ALA A 34 5.54 -7.45 6.84
C ALA A 34 6.00 -8.82 7.35
N ALA A 35 6.29 -8.94 8.66
CA ALA A 35 6.67 -10.20 9.27
C ALA A 35 5.60 -11.29 9.10
N TYR A 36 4.33 -10.93 9.28
CA TYR A 36 3.22 -11.87 9.05
C TYR A 36 3.10 -12.28 7.57
N LEU A 37 3.15 -11.31 6.64
CA LEU A 37 3.07 -11.61 5.21
C LEU A 37 4.22 -12.49 4.74
N MET A 38 5.43 -12.31 5.28
CA MET A 38 6.58 -13.16 4.97
C MET A 38 6.40 -14.60 5.45
N ALA A 39 5.68 -14.82 6.55
CA ALA A 39 5.41 -16.15 7.10
C ALA A 39 4.22 -16.85 6.41
N HIS A 40 3.18 -16.10 6.05
CA HIS A 40 1.90 -16.66 5.61
C HIS A 40 1.61 -16.47 4.11
N ASN A 41 2.42 -15.67 3.40
CA ASN A 41 2.28 -15.34 1.97
C ASN A 41 0.95 -14.64 1.58
N ASN A 42 0.04 -14.46 2.54
CA ASN A 42 -1.23 -13.75 2.40
C ASN A 42 -1.69 -13.28 3.80
N MET A 43 -2.46 -12.19 3.83
CA MET A 43 -3.05 -11.63 5.04
C MET A 43 -4.50 -11.21 4.74
N GLY A 44 -5.45 -11.71 5.53
CA GLY A 44 -6.84 -11.27 5.47
C GLY A 44 -7.08 -10.00 6.31
N ARG A 45 -8.28 -9.42 6.15
CA ARG A 45 -8.70 -8.22 6.88
C ARG A 45 -8.55 -8.34 8.40
N ALA A 46 -9.04 -9.45 8.96
CA ALA A 46 -9.05 -9.67 10.41
C ALA A 46 -7.62 -9.74 10.98
N GLN A 47 -6.68 -10.30 10.22
CA GLN A 47 -5.27 -10.33 10.61
C GLN A 47 -4.65 -8.94 10.57
N PHE A 48 -4.88 -8.19 9.50
CA PHE A 48 -4.36 -6.84 9.36
C PHE A 48 -4.86 -5.93 10.50
N GLU A 49 -6.17 -5.95 10.78
CA GLU A 49 -6.78 -5.19 11.86
C GLU A 49 -6.18 -5.60 13.22
N ALA A 50 -6.00 -6.90 13.48
CA ALA A 50 -5.38 -7.38 14.71
C ALA A 50 -3.93 -6.89 14.86
N VAL A 51 -3.12 -6.92 13.80
CA VAL A 51 -1.75 -6.40 13.82
C VAL A 51 -1.73 -4.89 14.07
N MET A 52 -2.59 -4.13 13.39
CA MET A 52 -2.68 -2.68 13.57
C MET A 52 -3.13 -2.28 14.98
N GLU A 53 -4.00 -3.06 15.61
CA GLU A 53 -4.47 -2.86 16.98
C GLU A 53 -3.54 -3.43 18.06
N GLY A 54 -2.44 -4.10 17.67
CA GLY A 54 -1.51 -4.76 18.59
C GLY A 54 -2.12 -5.95 19.35
N LYS A 55 -3.17 -6.56 18.78
CA LYS A 55 -3.88 -7.72 19.34
C LYS A 55 -3.30 -9.02 18.80
N PRO A 56 -3.54 -10.17 19.49
CA PRO A 56 -3.17 -11.47 18.95
C PRO A 56 -3.84 -11.68 17.59
N VAL A 57 -3.03 -12.07 16.60
CA VAL A 57 -3.48 -12.30 15.23
C VAL A 57 -4.24 -13.62 15.17
N PRO A 58 -5.51 -13.64 14.73
CA PRO A 58 -6.26 -14.88 14.62
C PRO A 58 -5.71 -15.71 13.46
N ASP A 59 -5.55 -17.02 13.68
CA ASP A 59 -5.41 -17.98 12.59
C ASP A 59 -6.70 -17.95 11.78
N ALA A 60 -6.65 -17.40 10.57
CA ALA A 60 -7.67 -17.67 9.57
C ALA A 60 -7.05 -18.46 8.43
N ASP A 61 -7.90 -19.24 7.76
CA ASP A 61 -7.62 -19.86 6.47
C ASP A 61 -7.49 -18.79 5.39
N VAL A 62 -6.41 -18.01 5.46
CA VAL A 62 -6.02 -17.13 4.38
C VAL A 62 -5.35 -18.02 3.35
N LEU A 63 -6.07 -18.34 2.27
CA LEU A 63 -5.53 -19.16 1.19
C LEU A 63 -4.29 -18.46 0.61
N PRO A 64 -3.19 -19.18 0.34
CA PRO A 64 -2.02 -18.57 -0.28
C PRO A 64 -2.40 -17.99 -1.64
N ILE A 65 -1.87 -16.81 -1.96
CA ILE A 65 -2.01 -16.26 -3.31
C ILE A 65 -1.13 -17.11 -4.23
N THR A 66 -1.75 -17.98 -5.04
CA THR A 66 -1.03 -18.92 -5.92
C THR A 66 -0.71 -18.35 -7.30
N SER A 67 -1.37 -17.26 -7.70
CA SER A 67 -1.09 -16.51 -8.92
C SER A 67 -1.54 -15.07 -8.75
N VAL A 68 -0.68 -14.13 -9.13
CA VAL A 68 -1.07 -12.74 -9.43
C VAL A 68 -1.05 -12.67 -10.95
N GLU A 69 -2.21 -12.69 -11.61
CA GLU A 69 -2.24 -12.36 -13.03
C GLU A 69 -1.86 -10.90 -13.17
N ALA A 70 -0.73 -10.63 -13.82
CA ALA A 70 -0.33 -9.27 -14.16
C ALA A 70 -1.43 -8.69 -15.05
N ILE A 71 -2.02 -7.59 -14.61
CA ILE A 71 -2.93 -6.81 -15.45
C ILE A 71 -2.05 -6.30 -16.60
N GLU A 72 -2.25 -6.80 -17.82
CA GLU A 72 -1.57 -6.27 -19.00
C GLU A 72 -1.91 -4.77 -19.08
N GLU A 73 -0.90 -3.90 -18.99
CA GLU A 73 -1.11 -2.48 -19.28
C GLU A 73 -1.60 -2.39 -20.73
N GLU A 74 -2.87 -2.02 -20.91
CA GLU A 74 -3.40 -1.60 -22.21
C GLU A 74 -2.44 -0.56 -22.80
N PRO A 75 -1.97 -0.73 -24.05
CA PRO A 75 -0.97 0.16 -24.62
C PRO A 75 -1.51 1.59 -24.61
N HIS A 76 -0.82 2.46 -23.87
CA HIS A 76 -1.07 3.89 -23.86
C HIS A 76 -1.08 4.38 -25.32
N PRO A 77 -2.15 5.00 -25.83
CA PRO A 77 -2.11 5.59 -27.16
C PRO A 77 -1.01 6.65 -27.11
N SER A 78 0.08 6.37 -27.80
CA SER A 78 1.11 7.34 -28.08
C SER A 78 0.43 8.44 -28.89
N GLU A 79 0.61 9.67 -28.43
CA GLU A 79 0.11 10.87 -29.09
C GLU A 79 0.52 10.81 -30.57
N GLU A 80 -0.48 10.81 -31.46
CA GLU A 80 -0.27 10.92 -32.90
C GLU A 80 0.43 12.26 -33.18
N GLU A 81 1.62 12.23 -33.80
CA GLU A 81 2.31 13.40 -34.38
C GLU A 81 1.52 14.01 -35.55
#